data_AF-A0A853AMF3-F1
#
_entry.id   AF-A0A853AMF3-F1
#
_cell.length_a   1.000
_cell.length_b   1.000
_cell.length_c   1.000
_cell.angle_alpha   90.00
_cell.angle_beta   90.00
_cell.angle_gamma   90.00
#
_symmetry.space_group_name_H-M   'P 1'
#
loop_
_entity.id
_entity.type
_entity.pdbx_description
1 polymer ?
#
loop_
_entity_poly.entity_id
_entity_poly.type
_entity_poly.pdbx_seq_one_letter_code
_entity_poly.pdbx_strand_id
1 'polypeptide(L)'
;MAGDDVDRLVRQLADATPVEVLDPGPKASDVGDEQERRLRALSRFRAALDAEERVAEAAMRQTAEAAEESVWLGASLADLSAVTGRTRQAARKRWPELGDIYRRRKWLGNHVEDITYMAGLLASHADDLAPRRGRGTFTELVRRLREGIERCEADFADRAQDDESPAARWRALDDLVNVTLRGVIEAAGEPRTPEAGFALHGATGVLGYYDHATSAEGA
;
A
#
# COMPACT_ATOMS: atom_id res chain seq x y z
N MET A 1 26.83 -7.06 18.11
CA MET A 1 26.45 -5.65 17.93
C MET A 1 24.95 -5.50 17.78
N ALA A 2 24.27 -6.12 16.80
CA ALA A 2 22.81 -5.97 16.64
C ALA A 2 21.94 -6.47 17.83
N GLY A 3 22.35 -7.53 18.55
CA GLY A 3 21.56 -8.09 19.66
C GLY A 3 21.47 -7.16 20.88
N ASP A 4 22.59 -6.54 21.27
CA ASP A 4 22.64 -5.62 22.42
C ASP A 4 21.85 -4.32 22.16
N ASP A 5 21.71 -3.93 20.89
CA ASP A 5 20.95 -2.75 20.49
C ASP A 5 19.43 -3.01 20.51
N VAL A 6 18.98 -4.23 20.16
CA VAL A 6 17.56 -4.63 20.26
C VAL A 6 17.14 -4.73 21.72
N ASP A 7 17.95 -5.35 22.57
CA ASP A 7 17.69 -5.43 24.01
C ASP A 7 17.60 -4.03 24.66
N ARG A 8 18.46 -3.11 24.23
CA ARG A 8 18.42 -1.71 24.68
C ARG A 8 17.14 -1.02 24.22
N LEU A 9 16.72 -1.21 22.97
CA LEU A 9 15.51 -0.62 22.41
C LEU A 9 14.25 -1.12 23.14
N VAL A 10 14.14 -2.43 23.39
CA VAL A 10 13.01 -3.02 24.12
C VAL A 10 12.91 -2.45 25.54
N ARG A 11 14.04 -2.31 26.25
CA ARG A 11 14.06 -1.67 27.57
C ARG A 11 13.61 -0.21 27.51
N GLN A 12 14.10 0.56 26.54
CA GLN A 12 13.69 1.96 26.36
C GLN A 12 12.18 2.09 26.08
N LEU A 13 11.62 1.19 25.27
CA LEU A 13 10.18 1.16 24.99
C LEU A 13 9.35 0.83 26.23
N ALA A 14 9.80 -0.13 27.04
CA ALA A 14 9.15 -0.48 28.29
C ALA A 14 9.21 0.67 29.31
N ASP A 15 10.36 1.34 29.42
CA ASP A 15 10.56 2.46 30.35
C ASP A 15 9.78 3.73 29.93
N ALA A 16 9.51 3.90 28.63
CA ALA A 16 8.79 5.05 28.10
C ALA A 16 7.27 5.03 28.35
N THR A 17 6.71 3.87 28.70
CA THR A 17 5.26 3.72 28.94
C THR A 17 5.02 3.29 30.38
N PRO A 18 4.72 4.22 31.31
CA PRO A 18 4.36 3.82 32.67
C PRO A 18 3.04 3.05 32.64
N VAL A 19 3.06 1.79 33.09
CA VAL A 19 1.87 0.94 33.15
C VAL A 19 1.47 0.72 34.61
N GLU A 20 0.25 1.13 34.94
CA GLU A 20 -0.36 0.79 36.21
C GLU A 20 -0.81 -0.67 36.20
N VAL A 21 -0.44 -1.40 37.26
CA VAL A 21 -0.90 -2.76 37.50
C VAL A 21 -1.65 -2.80 38.82
N LEU A 22 -2.70 -3.62 38.87
CA LEU A 22 -3.44 -3.87 40.09
C LEU A 22 -2.53 -4.55 41.12
N ASP A 23 -2.47 -4.00 42.33
CA ASP A 23 -1.72 -4.62 43.42
C ASP A 23 -2.37 -5.96 43.81
N PRO A 24 -1.66 -7.09 43.70
CA PRO A 24 -2.17 -8.39 44.13
C PRO A 24 -2.29 -8.53 45.66
N GLY A 25 -1.94 -7.48 46.40
CA GLY A 25 -2.02 -7.41 47.85
C GLY A 25 -0.84 -8.10 48.56
N PRO A 26 -0.84 -8.06 49.90
CA PRO A 26 0.18 -8.70 50.71
C PRO A 26 0.11 -10.23 50.60
N LYS A 27 1.26 -10.88 50.74
CA LYS A 27 1.39 -12.34 50.89
C LYS A 27 1.90 -12.67 52.28
N ALA A 28 1.55 -13.85 52.78
CA ALA A 28 1.95 -14.30 54.12
C ALA A 28 3.48 -14.43 54.30
N SER A 29 4.22 -14.50 53.20
CA SER A 29 5.68 -14.58 53.18
C SER A 29 6.37 -13.22 53.06
N ASP A 30 5.63 -12.12 52.92
CA ASP A 30 6.23 -10.80 52.68
C ASP A 30 7.04 -10.33 53.91
N VAL A 31 8.30 -9.99 53.69
CA VAL A 31 9.20 -9.41 54.69
C VAL A 31 9.53 -7.97 54.31
N GLY A 32 9.24 -7.02 55.20
CA GLY A 32 9.59 -5.61 55.00
C GLY A 32 8.85 -4.95 53.82
N ASP A 33 9.59 -4.47 52.82
CA ASP A 33 9.08 -3.72 51.65
C ASP A 33 8.79 -4.62 50.43
N GLU A 34 8.74 -5.94 50.61
CA GLU A 34 8.60 -6.91 49.53
C GLU A 34 7.34 -6.75 48.68
N GLN A 35 6.20 -6.36 49.28
CA GLN A 35 4.98 -6.08 48.52
C GLN A 35 5.19 -4.93 47.53
N GLU A 36 5.83 -3.84 47.96
CA GLU A 36 6.10 -2.67 47.11
C GLU A 36 7.11 -3.01 46.01
N ARG A 37 8.16 -3.78 46.34
CA ARG A 37 9.12 -4.28 45.33
C ARG A 37 8.46 -5.20 44.31
N ARG A 38 7.57 -6.09 44.75
CA ARG A 38 6.78 -6.97 43.88
C ARG A 38 5.88 -6.15 42.97
N LEU A 39 5.17 -5.16 43.49
CA LEU A 39 4.33 -4.27 42.68
C LEU A 39 5.15 -3.57 41.59
N ARG A 40 6.30 -2.96 41.96
CA ARG A 40 7.23 -2.36 40.98
C ARG A 40 7.77 -3.36 39.95
N ALA A 41 8.02 -4.60 40.35
CA ALA A 41 8.45 -5.66 39.43
C ALA A 41 7.34 -6.06 38.46
N LEU A 42 6.10 -6.16 38.93
CA LEU A 42 4.92 -6.45 38.11
C LEU A 42 4.62 -5.30 37.13
N SER A 43 4.75 -4.04 37.55
CA SER A 43 4.63 -2.88 36.64
C SER A 43 5.65 -2.97 35.51
N ARG A 44 6.92 -3.23 35.85
CA ARG A 44 7.99 -3.40 34.85
C ARG A 44 7.74 -4.59 33.93
N PHE A 45 7.25 -5.71 34.48
CA PHE A 45 6.90 -6.88 33.67
C PHE A 45 5.76 -6.58 32.70
N ARG A 46 4.71 -5.87 33.15
CA ARG A 46 3.61 -5.46 32.27
C ARG A 46 4.09 -4.52 31.17
N ALA A 47 4.92 -3.54 31.51
CA ALA A 47 5.51 -2.64 30.52
C ALA A 47 6.39 -3.39 29.50
N ALA A 48 7.10 -4.44 29.92
CA ALA A 48 7.87 -5.31 29.01
C ALA A 48 6.97 -6.11 28.06
N LEU A 49 5.81 -6.62 28.53
CA LEU A 49 4.82 -7.28 27.66
C LEU A 49 4.23 -6.32 26.62
N ASP A 50 3.89 -5.09 27.02
CA ASP A 50 3.39 -4.08 26.07
C ASP A 50 4.47 -3.69 25.04
N ALA A 51 5.74 -3.62 25.46
CA ALA A 51 6.86 -3.40 24.54
C ALA A 51 7.08 -4.58 23.58
N GLU A 52 6.97 -5.82 24.06
CA GLU A 52 7.03 -7.03 23.22
C GLU A 52 5.96 -7.00 22.13
N GLU A 53 4.70 -6.72 22.50
CA GLU A 53 3.58 -6.63 21.56
C GLU A 53 3.82 -5.57 20.48
N ARG A 54 4.24 -4.36 20.89
CA ARG A 54 4.55 -3.27 19.93
C ARG A 54 5.69 -3.61 18.98
N VAL A 55 6.74 -4.26 19.48
CA VAL A 55 7.87 -4.69 18.64
C VAL A 55 7.44 -5.79 17.68
N ALA A 56 6.62 -6.75 18.14
CA ALA A 56 6.06 -7.79 17.28
C ALA A 56 5.18 -7.20 16.18
N GLU A 57 4.28 -6.27 16.51
CA GLU A 57 3.43 -5.57 15.54
C GLU A 57 4.25 -4.78 14.53
N ALA A 58 5.25 -4.02 14.99
CA ALA A 58 6.13 -3.25 14.11
C ALA A 58 6.92 -4.17 13.16
N ALA A 59 7.46 -5.27 13.66
CA ALA A 59 8.15 -6.26 12.82
C ALA A 59 7.20 -6.92 11.80
N MET A 60 5.97 -7.25 12.21
CA MET A 60 4.97 -7.80 11.29
C MET A 60 4.63 -6.80 10.17
N ARG A 61 4.37 -5.53 10.50
CA ARG A 61 4.14 -4.47 9.50
C ARG A 61 5.33 -4.29 8.57
N GLN A 62 6.53 -4.16 9.11
CA GLN A 62 7.75 -4.00 8.32
C GLN A 62 7.96 -5.16 7.32
N THR A 63 7.73 -6.40 7.76
CA THR A 63 7.85 -7.56 6.85
C THR A 63 6.75 -7.62 5.81
N ALA A 64 5.54 -7.14 6.12
CA ALA A 64 4.46 -7.02 5.16
C ALA A 64 4.75 -5.93 4.12
N GLU A 65 5.19 -4.76 4.54
CA GLU A 65 5.57 -3.64 3.66
C GLU A 65 6.70 -4.05 2.70
N ALA A 66 7.75 -4.70 3.22
CA ALA A 66 8.86 -5.17 2.39
C ALA A 66 8.43 -6.26 1.39
N ALA A 67 7.52 -7.16 1.80
CA ALA A 67 6.98 -8.18 0.91
C ALA A 67 6.12 -7.55 -0.20
N GLU A 68 5.25 -6.61 0.15
CA GLU A 68 4.46 -5.84 -0.80
C GLU A 68 5.34 -5.06 -1.79
N GLU A 69 6.34 -4.33 -1.30
CA GLU A 69 7.27 -3.59 -2.14
C GLU A 69 7.99 -4.52 -3.12
N SER A 70 8.45 -5.69 -2.65
CA SER A 70 9.05 -6.70 -3.51
C SER A 70 8.11 -7.15 -4.62
N VAL A 71 6.82 -7.36 -4.32
CA VAL A 71 5.82 -7.75 -5.34
C VAL A 71 5.53 -6.62 -6.32
N TRP A 72 5.46 -5.36 -5.88
CA TRP A 72 5.40 -4.20 -6.76
C TRP A 72 6.62 -4.09 -7.68
N LEU A 73 7.78 -4.58 -7.26
CA LEU A 73 8.97 -4.66 -8.11
C LEU A 73 9.01 -5.91 -9.01
N GLY A 74 8.00 -6.78 -8.93
CA GLY A 74 7.83 -7.93 -9.81
C GLY A 74 8.15 -9.28 -9.17
N ALA A 75 8.47 -9.33 -7.87
CA ALA A 75 8.64 -10.59 -7.17
C ALA A 75 7.33 -11.39 -7.15
N SER A 76 7.45 -12.69 -7.39
CA SER A 76 6.34 -13.64 -7.29
C SER A 76 6.25 -14.23 -5.87
N LEU A 77 5.13 -14.89 -5.57
CA LEU A 77 5.01 -15.68 -4.33
C LEU A 77 6.06 -16.80 -4.24
N ALA A 78 6.60 -17.28 -5.36
CA ALA A 78 7.68 -18.27 -5.36
C ALA A 78 9.01 -17.66 -4.91
N ASP A 79 9.29 -16.41 -5.30
CA ASP A 79 10.48 -15.69 -4.87
C ASP A 79 10.43 -15.42 -3.36
N LEU A 80 9.27 -15.00 -2.83
CA LEU A 80 9.07 -14.85 -1.39
C LEU A 80 9.21 -16.18 -0.64
N SER A 81 8.80 -17.29 -1.25
CA SER A 81 8.97 -18.63 -0.68
C SER A 81 10.45 -19.00 -0.57
N ALA A 82 11.25 -18.68 -1.59
CA ALA A 82 12.68 -18.90 -1.59
C ALA A 82 13.39 -18.09 -0.49
N VAL A 83 13.03 -16.80 -0.33
CA VAL A 83 13.63 -15.93 0.70
C VAL A 83 13.24 -16.35 2.11
N THR A 84 11.99 -16.76 2.32
CA THR A 84 11.51 -17.15 3.65
C THR A 84 11.85 -18.59 4.04
N GLY A 85 12.31 -19.43 3.09
CA GLY A 85 12.48 -20.87 3.28
C GLY A 85 11.17 -21.61 3.56
N ARG A 86 10.02 -21.00 3.21
CA ARG A 86 8.68 -21.56 3.43
C ARG A 86 8.03 -21.89 2.09
N THR A 87 6.92 -22.63 2.13
CA THR A 87 6.17 -22.96 0.91
C THR A 87 5.37 -21.75 0.39
N ARG A 88 5.02 -21.77 -0.89
CA ARG A 88 4.13 -20.78 -1.52
C ARG A 88 2.79 -20.63 -0.81
N GLN A 89 2.24 -21.74 -0.32
CA GLN A 89 0.99 -21.73 0.44
C GLN A 89 1.15 -21.02 1.79
N ALA A 90 2.29 -21.15 2.45
CA ALA A 90 2.57 -20.44 3.69
C ALA A 90 2.71 -18.93 3.46
N ALA A 91 3.38 -18.52 2.37
CA ALA A 91 3.45 -17.11 1.97
C ALA A 91 2.04 -16.53 1.67
N ARG A 92 1.22 -17.27 0.90
CA ARG A 92 -0.18 -16.87 0.60
C ARG A 92 -1.04 -16.76 1.86
N LYS A 93 -0.86 -17.66 2.84
CA LYS A 93 -1.59 -17.60 4.11
C LYS A 93 -1.13 -16.41 4.97
N ARG A 94 0.16 -16.09 4.95
CA ARG A 94 0.74 -14.98 5.72
C ARG A 94 0.37 -13.62 5.12
N TRP A 95 0.38 -13.51 3.80
CA TRP A 95 0.08 -12.26 3.08
C TRP A 95 -0.91 -12.52 1.94
N PRO A 96 -2.22 -12.61 2.25
CA PRO A 96 -3.25 -12.92 1.26
C PRO A 96 -3.35 -11.87 0.14
N GLU A 97 -3.13 -10.59 0.47
CA GLU A 97 -3.25 -9.45 -0.45
C GLU A 97 -2.20 -9.45 -1.58
N LEU A 98 -1.06 -10.13 -1.41
CA LEU A 98 0.02 -10.10 -2.40
C LEU A 98 -0.37 -10.75 -3.73
N GLY A 99 -1.35 -11.65 -3.72
CA GLY A 99 -1.88 -12.22 -4.95
C GLY A 99 -2.50 -11.16 -5.86
N ASP A 100 -3.16 -10.17 -5.27
CA ASP A 100 -3.87 -9.12 -6.00
C ASP A 100 -2.88 -8.06 -6.51
N ILE A 101 -1.92 -7.68 -5.66
CA ILE A 101 -0.80 -6.80 -6.04
C ILE A 101 -0.03 -7.39 -7.22
N TYR A 102 0.27 -8.70 -7.18
CA TYR A 102 0.99 -9.37 -8.26
C TYR A 102 0.22 -9.29 -9.59
N ARG A 103 -1.11 -9.50 -9.59
CA ARG A 103 -1.92 -9.42 -10.81
C ARG A 103 -1.96 -7.99 -11.38
N ARG A 104 -2.19 -6.99 -10.51
CA ARG A 104 -2.13 -5.57 -10.87
C ARG A 104 -0.78 -5.23 -11.49
N ARG A 105 0.31 -5.52 -10.78
CA ARG A 105 1.67 -5.25 -11.24
C ARG A 105 2.01 -5.91 -12.56
N LYS A 106 1.60 -7.18 -12.75
CA LYS A 106 1.83 -7.91 -14.01
C LYS A 106 1.12 -7.25 -15.19
N TRP A 107 -0.13 -6.82 -15.00
CA TRP A 107 -0.87 -6.14 -16.06
C TRP A 107 -0.25 -4.76 -16.36
N LEU A 108 -0.01 -3.94 -15.33
CA LEU A 108 0.55 -2.59 -15.48
C LEU A 108 1.89 -2.62 -16.22
N GLY A 109 2.74 -3.60 -15.92
CA GLY A 109 4.05 -3.76 -16.56
C GLY A 109 4.02 -3.96 -18.08
N ASN A 110 2.89 -4.38 -18.64
CA ASN A 110 2.74 -4.62 -20.07
C ASN A 110 1.97 -3.49 -20.78
N HIS A 111 1.44 -2.50 -20.05
CA HIS A 111 0.48 -1.53 -20.60
C HIS A 111 0.80 -0.08 -20.21
N VAL A 112 2.01 0.24 -19.73
CA VAL A 112 2.38 1.60 -19.32
C VAL A 112 2.07 2.61 -20.43
N GLU A 113 2.56 2.36 -21.65
CA GLU A 113 2.36 3.24 -22.80
C GLU A 113 0.89 3.32 -23.25
N ASP A 114 0.16 2.20 -23.23
CA ASP A 114 -1.25 2.16 -23.60
C ASP A 114 -2.10 3.00 -22.62
N ILE A 115 -1.79 2.91 -21.32
CA ILE A 115 -2.46 3.66 -20.27
C ILE A 115 -2.21 5.16 -20.46
N THR A 116 -0.95 5.59 -20.58
CA THR A 116 -0.63 7.01 -20.71
C THR A 116 -1.19 7.59 -22.00
N TYR A 117 -1.12 6.85 -23.10
CA TYR A 117 -1.72 7.24 -24.38
C TYR A 117 -3.24 7.45 -24.26
N MET A 118 -3.97 6.47 -23.74
CA MET A 118 -5.43 6.56 -23.65
C MET A 118 -5.90 7.59 -22.62
N ALA A 119 -5.20 7.71 -21.49
CA ALA A 119 -5.46 8.75 -20.49
C ALA A 119 -5.20 10.15 -21.07
N GLY A 120 -4.12 10.32 -21.83
CA GLY A 120 -3.78 11.57 -22.52
C GLY A 120 -4.82 11.95 -23.59
N LEU A 121 -5.31 10.97 -24.35
CA LEU A 121 -6.37 11.18 -25.33
C LEU A 121 -7.67 11.62 -24.65
N LEU A 122 -8.06 10.98 -23.54
CA LEU A 122 -9.22 11.36 -22.74
C LEU A 122 -9.08 12.78 -22.19
N ALA A 123 -7.90 13.11 -21.63
CA ALA A 123 -7.62 14.43 -21.06
C ALA A 123 -7.61 15.54 -22.12
N SER A 124 -7.22 15.23 -23.36
CA SER A 124 -7.21 16.17 -24.49
C SER A 124 -8.61 16.51 -24.99
N HIS A 125 -9.56 15.58 -24.85
CA HIS A 125 -10.96 15.76 -25.23
C HIS A 125 -11.88 16.08 -24.04
N ALA A 126 -11.32 16.42 -22.87
CA ALA A 126 -12.07 16.63 -21.64
C ALA A 126 -13.16 17.71 -21.77
N ASP A 127 -12.91 18.81 -22.49
CA ASP A 127 -13.92 19.85 -22.66
C ASP A 127 -15.16 19.30 -23.36
N ASP A 128 -14.99 18.43 -24.35
CA ASP A 128 -16.06 17.77 -25.11
C ASP A 128 -16.79 16.67 -24.34
N LEU A 129 -16.25 16.27 -23.19
CA LEU A 129 -16.82 15.32 -22.25
C LEU A 129 -17.38 15.98 -20.99
N ALA A 130 -17.24 17.30 -20.83
CA ALA A 130 -17.61 17.97 -19.59
C ALA A 130 -19.13 17.88 -19.32
N PRO A 131 -19.57 17.30 -18.19
CA PRO A 131 -20.98 17.11 -17.89
C PRO A 131 -21.70 18.45 -17.62
N ARG A 132 -23.01 18.47 -17.83
CA ARG A 132 -23.85 19.66 -17.56
C ARG A 132 -23.97 19.97 -16.07
N ARG A 133 -24.00 18.94 -15.23
CA ARG A 133 -23.97 19.03 -13.75
C ARG A 133 -22.65 18.42 -13.27
N GLY A 134 -22.05 18.96 -12.21
CA GLY A 134 -20.79 18.43 -11.68
C GLY A 134 -19.53 18.83 -12.46
N ARG A 135 -19.62 19.82 -13.36
CA ARG A 135 -18.48 20.30 -14.17
C ARG A 135 -17.24 20.61 -13.33
N GLY A 136 -17.38 21.25 -12.17
CA GLY A 136 -16.24 21.56 -11.30
C GLY A 136 -15.49 20.31 -10.80
N THR A 137 -16.22 19.29 -10.36
CA THR A 137 -15.64 17.99 -9.97
C THR A 137 -14.95 17.30 -11.13
N PHE A 138 -15.59 17.29 -12.31
CA PHE A 138 -15.00 16.72 -13.52
C PHE A 138 -13.71 17.43 -13.92
N THR A 139 -13.69 18.76 -13.90
CA THR A 139 -12.47 19.55 -14.19
C THR A 139 -11.34 19.24 -13.22
N GLU A 140 -11.65 19.09 -11.93
CA GLU A 140 -10.66 18.70 -10.91
C GLU A 140 -10.10 17.28 -11.14
N LEU A 141 -10.96 16.33 -11.51
CA LEU A 141 -10.54 14.98 -11.87
C LEU A 141 -9.65 14.97 -13.12
N VAL A 142 -9.98 15.76 -14.14
CA VAL A 142 -9.17 15.91 -15.36
C VAL A 142 -7.83 16.58 -15.04
N ARG A 143 -7.78 17.57 -14.14
CA ARG A 143 -6.52 18.17 -13.67
C ARG A 143 -5.62 17.12 -13.04
N ARG A 144 -6.16 16.30 -12.12
CA ARG A 144 -5.43 15.19 -11.50
C ARG A 144 -4.98 14.15 -12.52
N LEU A 145 -5.80 13.86 -13.53
CA LEU A 145 -5.45 12.95 -14.62
C LEU A 145 -4.21 13.47 -15.38
N ARG A 146 -4.19 14.75 -15.75
CA ARG A 146 -3.03 15.37 -16.43
C ARG A 146 -1.77 15.33 -15.57
N GLU A 147 -1.87 15.70 -14.30
CA GLU A 147 -0.74 15.63 -13.35
C GLU A 147 -0.23 14.20 -13.16
N GLY A 148 -1.13 13.21 -13.11
CA GLY A 148 -0.77 11.81 -13.02
C GLY A 148 -0.08 11.27 -14.27
N ILE A 149 -0.51 11.71 -15.46
CA ILE A 149 0.15 11.37 -16.74
C ILE A 149 1.57 11.94 -16.76
N GLU A 150 1.74 13.24 -16.48
CA GLU A 150 3.05 13.90 -16.45
C GLU A 150 4.00 13.21 -15.46
N ARG A 151 3.51 12.85 -14.28
CA ARG A 151 4.29 12.07 -13.30
C ARG A 151 4.67 10.70 -13.84
N CYS A 152 3.72 9.98 -14.45
CA CYS A 152 3.99 8.66 -15.02
C CYS A 152 5.07 8.73 -16.12
N GLU A 153 5.00 9.73 -17.01
CA GLU A 153 6.02 9.92 -18.05
C GLU A 153 7.41 10.17 -17.44
N ALA A 154 7.50 10.94 -16.35
CA ALA A 154 8.75 11.18 -15.63
C ALA A 154 9.28 9.91 -14.94
N ASP A 155 8.41 9.17 -14.25
CA ASP A 155 8.75 7.97 -13.47
C ASP A 155 9.20 6.78 -14.33
N PHE A 156 8.80 6.76 -15.61
CA PHE A 156 9.09 5.68 -16.57
C PHE A 156 10.05 6.09 -17.70
N ALA A 157 10.61 7.30 -17.68
CA ALA A 157 11.63 7.71 -18.65
C ALA A 157 12.94 6.90 -18.53
N ASP A 158 13.70 6.77 -19.63
CA ASP A 158 14.97 6.02 -19.70
C ASP A 158 16.05 6.47 -18.69
N ARG A 159 15.91 7.68 -18.14
CA ARG A 159 16.76 8.24 -17.07
C ARG A 159 15.93 8.58 -15.83
N ALA A 160 14.99 7.70 -15.46
CA ALA A 160 14.26 7.82 -14.20
C ALA A 160 15.25 8.10 -13.07
N GLN A 161 14.96 9.11 -12.26
CA GLN A 161 15.80 9.53 -11.14
C GLN A 161 15.98 8.36 -10.16
N ASP A 162 17.12 8.31 -9.47
CA ASP A 162 17.33 7.40 -8.34
C ASP A 162 16.27 7.73 -7.27
N ASP A 163 15.13 7.04 -7.33
CA ASP A 163 14.04 7.18 -6.37
C ASP A 163 14.32 6.27 -5.16
N GLU A 164 14.12 6.80 -3.96
CA GLU A 164 14.23 6.07 -2.70
C GLU A 164 13.22 4.90 -2.63
N SER A 165 12.11 4.95 -3.38
CA SER A 165 11.18 3.81 -3.51
C SER A 165 10.80 3.53 -4.98
N PRO A 166 11.53 2.64 -5.67
CA PRO A 166 11.24 2.26 -7.06
C PRO A 166 9.86 1.58 -7.26
N ALA A 167 9.19 1.18 -6.18
CA ALA A 167 7.82 0.67 -6.20
C ALA A 167 6.77 1.79 -6.25
N ALA A 168 7.11 3.02 -5.83
CA ALA A 168 6.20 4.16 -5.80
C ALA A 168 5.62 4.47 -7.18
N ARG A 169 6.43 4.41 -8.25
CA ARG A 169 5.94 4.59 -9.64
C ARG A 169 4.85 3.60 -10.05
N TRP A 170 4.95 2.35 -9.60
CA TRP A 170 3.97 1.32 -9.93
C TRP A 170 2.67 1.53 -9.17
N ARG A 171 2.76 1.95 -7.89
CA ARG A 171 1.58 2.36 -7.11
C ARG A 171 0.91 3.60 -7.71
N ALA A 172 1.70 4.59 -8.14
CA ALA A 172 1.18 5.79 -8.79
C ALA A 172 0.48 5.48 -10.11
N LEU A 173 1.03 4.56 -10.92
CA LEU A 173 0.38 4.10 -12.16
C LEU A 173 -0.91 3.31 -11.86
N ASP A 174 -0.93 2.49 -10.80
CA ASP A 174 -2.14 1.81 -10.34
C ASP A 174 -3.23 2.80 -9.93
N ASP A 175 -2.89 3.81 -9.14
CA ASP A 175 -3.81 4.89 -8.72
C ASP A 175 -4.28 5.74 -9.92
N LEU A 176 -3.40 5.98 -10.90
CA LEU A 176 -3.76 6.68 -12.13
C LEU A 176 -4.89 5.94 -12.87
N VAL A 177 -4.81 4.62 -12.98
CA VAL A 177 -5.84 3.80 -13.64
C VAL A 177 -7.07 3.63 -12.76
N ASN A 178 -6.89 3.07 -11.56
CA ASN A 178 -7.98 2.54 -10.75
C ASN A 178 -8.78 3.64 -10.04
N VAL A 179 -8.15 4.78 -9.74
CA VAL A 179 -8.79 5.90 -9.04
C VAL A 179 -9.04 7.06 -9.99
N THR A 180 -7.99 7.55 -10.67
CA THR A 180 -8.08 8.82 -11.40
C THR A 180 -8.81 8.66 -12.74
N LEU A 181 -8.38 7.73 -13.57
CA LEU A 181 -8.99 7.44 -14.88
C LEU A 181 -10.43 6.96 -14.70
N ARG A 182 -10.67 6.04 -13.76
CA ARG A 182 -12.02 5.59 -13.38
C ARG A 182 -12.92 6.76 -12.98
N GLY A 183 -12.45 7.63 -12.09
CA GLY A 183 -13.22 8.80 -11.65
C GLY A 183 -13.59 9.73 -12.81
N VAL A 184 -12.67 9.97 -13.76
CA VAL A 184 -12.96 10.78 -14.95
C VAL A 184 -14.00 10.11 -15.84
N ILE A 185 -13.88 8.80 -16.09
CA ILE A 185 -14.84 8.03 -16.90
C ILE A 185 -16.23 8.07 -16.29
N GLU A 186 -16.35 7.85 -14.98
CA GLU A 186 -17.62 7.85 -14.26
C GLU A 186 -18.27 9.25 -14.21
N ALA A 187 -17.46 10.31 -14.18
CA ALA A 187 -17.94 11.69 -14.15
C ALA A 187 -18.18 12.30 -15.54
N ALA A 188 -17.75 11.64 -16.62
CA ALA A 188 -17.90 12.16 -17.97
C ALA A 188 -19.37 12.30 -18.40
N GLY A 189 -19.67 13.36 -19.14
CA GLY A 189 -20.95 13.54 -19.82
C GLY A 189 -21.02 12.84 -21.18
N GLU A 190 -22.16 12.98 -21.84
CA GLU A 190 -22.32 12.50 -23.22
C GLU A 190 -21.30 13.20 -24.16
N PRO A 191 -20.54 12.44 -24.95
CA PRO A 191 -19.57 13.01 -25.87
C PRO A 191 -20.21 13.96 -26.89
N ARG A 192 -19.63 15.16 -27.01
CA ARG A 192 -20.10 16.18 -27.98
C ARG A 192 -19.51 16.01 -29.38
N THR A 193 -18.46 15.19 -29.52
CA THR A 193 -17.76 14.91 -30.78
C THR A 193 -17.45 13.41 -30.91
N PRO A 194 -17.31 12.86 -32.15
CA PRO A 194 -16.89 11.48 -32.36
C PRO A 194 -15.52 11.17 -31.73
N GLU A 195 -14.59 12.11 -31.76
CA GLU A 195 -13.24 11.98 -31.21
C GLU A 195 -13.28 11.85 -29.68
N ALA A 196 -14.10 12.66 -29.01
CA ALA A 196 -14.34 12.53 -27.58
C ALA A 196 -15.00 11.19 -27.24
N GLY A 197 -15.92 10.71 -28.09
CA GLY A 197 -16.55 9.41 -27.95
C GLY A 197 -15.55 8.25 -28.07
N PHE A 198 -14.64 8.33 -29.03
CA PHE A 198 -13.55 7.37 -29.19
C PHE A 198 -12.60 7.38 -27.98
N ALA A 199 -12.21 8.57 -27.49
CA ALA A 199 -11.35 8.71 -26.33
C ALA A 199 -11.98 8.09 -25.07
N LEU A 200 -13.25 8.40 -24.79
CA LEU A 200 -13.99 7.83 -23.66
C LEU A 200 -14.15 6.31 -23.78
N HIS A 201 -14.48 5.81 -24.97
CA HIS A 201 -14.64 4.37 -25.21
C HIS A 201 -13.33 3.61 -25.01
N GLY A 202 -12.22 4.10 -25.58
CA GLY A 202 -10.92 3.46 -25.40
C GLY A 202 -10.45 3.47 -23.95
N ALA A 203 -10.62 4.58 -23.23
CA ALA A 203 -10.31 4.67 -21.81
C ALA A 203 -11.15 3.70 -20.97
N THR A 204 -12.43 3.56 -21.31
CA THR A 204 -13.32 2.55 -20.71
C THR A 204 -12.84 1.13 -21.00
N GLY A 205 -12.33 0.88 -22.22
CA GLY A 205 -11.74 -0.40 -22.60
C GLY A 205 -10.50 -0.73 -21.75
N VAL A 206 -9.56 0.21 -21.60
CA VAL A 206 -8.38 0.06 -20.72
C VAL A 206 -8.80 -0.32 -19.31
N LEU A 207 -9.76 0.41 -18.73
CA LEU A 207 -10.28 0.14 -17.40
C LEU A 207 -10.95 -1.24 -17.30
N GLY A 208 -11.74 -1.62 -18.30
CA GLY A 208 -12.40 -2.93 -18.34
C GLY A 208 -11.39 -4.09 -18.41
N TYR A 209 -10.32 -3.95 -19.18
CA TYR A 209 -9.24 -4.95 -19.23
C TYR A 209 -8.46 -5.01 -17.91
N TYR A 210 -8.19 -3.86 -17.29
CA TYR A 210 -7.59 -3.80 -15.96
C TYR A 210 -8.46 -4.53 -14.93
N ASP A 211 -9.76 -4.25 -14.88
CA ASP A 211 -10.70 -4.90 -13.96
C ASP A 211 -10.74 -6.42 -14.19
N HIS A 212 -10.81 -6.86 -15.44
CA HIS A 212 -10.79 -8.28 -15.78
C HIS A 212 -9.48 -8.98 -15.37
N ALA A 213 -8.33 -8.35 -15.63
CA ALA A 213 -7.02 -8.94 -15.33
C ALA A 213 -6.70 -8.98 -13.83
N THR A 214 -7.31 -8.09 -13.05
CA THR A 214 -7.03 -7.93 -11.61
C THR A 214 -8.06 -8.64 -10.72
N SER A 215 -9.25 -8.92 -11.25
CA SER A 215 -10.28 -9.71 -10.60
C SER A 215 -9.78 -11.10 -10.16
N ALA A 216 -10.21 -11.54 -8.99
CA ALA A 216 -9.81 -12.83 -8.42
C ALA A 216 -10.44 -14.04 -9.14
N GLU A 217 -11.46 -13.83 -9.97
CA GLU A 217 -12.28 -14.89 -10.60
C GLU A 217 -11.65 -15.53 -11.84
N GLY A 218 -10.48 -15.07 -12.30
CA GLY A 218 -9.85 -15.52 -13.54
C GLY A 218 -8.70 -16.55 -13.41
N ALA A 219 -8.47 -17.16 -12.25
CA ALA A 219 -7.33 -18.06 -12.02
C ALA A 219 -7.69 -19.36 -11.28
#